data_AF-A0A2E7JK14-F1
#
_entry.id   AF-A0A2E7JK14-F1
#
_cell.length_a   1.000
_cell.length_b   1.000
_cell.length_c   1.000
_cell.angle_alpha   90.00
_cell.angle_beta   90.00
_cell.angle_gamma   90.00
#
_symmetry.space_group_name_H-M   'P 1'
#
loop_
_entity.id
_entity.type
_entity.pdbx_description
1 polymer ?
#
loop_
_entity_poly.entity_id
_entity_poly.type
_entity_poly.pdbx_seq_one_letter_code
_entity_poly.pdbx_strand_id
1 'polypeptide(L)'
;MCGIYPAPARGVKRLVASRVGIVQFLQWLTMSDLSCQLNALYAQVPATRCAGSGDCCVLTDEEFDNYYATMFPLYRAEYANIAAYVEAEFSSERSGELLAITEERPRRCPFLGPDHGCTIYPVRPMICRTYGAMNPVSLAREALRNEGQRPAVQIREFVRREGGMACPRVAVTEPQKVAAHARMLIDGGYDRELERLSEGVELAAGERQKLYRKLTGKKRWPLRWSWGGFNAVRSAPLDWLREHLASYWKKSELADAS
;
A
#
# COMPACT_ATOMS: atom_id res chain seq x y z
N MET A 1 -20.79 7.54 -6.20
CA MET A 1 -19.71 8.33 -6.82
C MET A 1 -18.46 8.13 -5.97
N CYS A 2 -17.47 7.41 -6.50
CA CYS A 2 -16.20 7.16 -5.81
C CYS A 2 -15.17 8.21 -6.29
N GLY A 3 -15.31 9.45 -5.84
CA GLY A 3 -14.44 10.54 -6.29
C GLY A 3 -13.40 10.88 -5.24
N ILE A 4 -12.28 10.14 -5.20
CA ILE A 4 -11.06 10.62 -4.49
C ILE A 4 -10.29 11.59 -5.40
N TYR A 5 -10.42 11.48 -6.73
CA TYR A 5 -9.74 12.35 -7.67
C TYR A 5 -10.70 13.37 -8.29
N PRO A 6 -10.40 14.68 -8.23
CA PRO A 6 -11.17 15.67 -8.98
C PRO A 6 -11.05 15.38 -10.48
N ALA A 7 -12.15 15.58 -11.21
CA ALA A 7 -12.12 15.49 -12.67
C ALA A 7 -11.19 16.58 -13.23
N PRO A 8 -10.42 16.32 -14.30
CA PRO A 8 -9.60 17.35 -14.93
C PRO A 8 -10.50 18.53 -15.35
N ALA A 9 -10.06 19.75 -15.01
CA ALA A 9 -10.85 20.97 -15.22
C ALA A 9 -11.29 21.09 -16.70
N ARG A 10 -12.61 21.14 -16.93
CA ARG A 10 -13.19 21.35 -18.27
C ARG A 10 -13.01 22.80 -18.70
N GLY A 11 -11.79 23.17 -19.08
CA GLY A 11 -11.53 24.38 -19.86
C GLY A 11 -11.98 24.16 -21.31
N VAL A 12 -13.28 24.33 -21.59
CA VAL A 12 -13.83 24.24 -22.95
C VAL A 12 -13.38 25.46 -23.77
N LYS A 13 -12.32 25.29 -24.55
CA LYS A 13 -12.29 25.78 -25.93
C LYS A 13 -12.01 24.58 -26.82
N ARG A 14 -12.85 24.37 -27.85
CA ARG A 14 -12.73 23.29 -28.85
C ARG A 14 -11.26 23.12 -29.26
N LEU A 15 -10.59 22.15 -28.68
CA LEU A 15 -9.21 21.79 -29.00
C LEU A 15 -9.30 20.41 -29.64
N VAL A 16 -8.83 20.35 -30.88
CA VAL A 16 -8.40 19.14 -31.56
C VAL A 16 -7.71 18.25 -30.54
N ALA A 17 -8.28 17.08 -30.27
CA ALA A 17 -7.74 16.15 -29.27
C ALA A 17 -6.31 15.76 -29.67
N SER A 18 -5.32 16.42 -29.05
CA SER A 18 -3.94 16.03 -29.21
C SER A 18 -3.76 14.63 -28.61
N ARG A 19 -2.85 13.82 -29.17
CA ARG A 19 -2.54 12.48 -28.63
C ARG A 19 -2.21 12.52 -27.13
N VAL A 20 -1.67 13.63 -26.62
CA VAL A 20 -1.34 13.85 -25.21
C VAL A 20 -2.60 13.92 -24.32
N GLY A 21 -3.66 14.61 -24.76
CA GLY A 21 -4.90 14.73 -23.99
C GLY A 21 -5.68 13.42 -23.86
N ILE A 22 -5.61 12.56 -24.89
CA ILE A 22 -6.24 11.22 -24.85
C ILE A 22 -5.52 10.30 -23.87
N VAL A 23 -4.17 10.31 -23.85
CA VAL A 23 -3.39 9.47 -22.94
C VAL A 23 -3.62 9.86 -21.48
N GLN A 24 -3.62 11.16 -21.15
CA GLN A 24 -3.89 11.64 -19.79
C GLN A 24 -5.30 11.29 -19.32
N PHE A 25 -6.30 11.39 -20.20
CA PHE A 25 -7.69 11.02 -19.86
C PHE A 25 -7.86 9.51 -19.63
N LEU A 26 -7.24 8.66 -20.47
CA LEU A 26 -7.27 7.22 -20.29
C LEU A 26 -6.55 6.79 -19.00
N GLN A 27 -5.42 7.41 -18.69
CA GLN A 27 -4.70 7.17 -17.45
C GLN A 27 -5.50 7.61 -16.21
N TRP A 28 -6.26 8.70 -16.30
CA TRP A 28 -7.17 9.12 -15.23
C TRP A 28 -8.32 8.11 -15.03
N LEU A 29 -8.93 7.63 -16.12
CA LEU A 29 -10.00 6.62 -16.05
C LEU A 29 -9.51 5.31 -15.41
N THR A 30 -8.32 4.83 -15.77
CA THR A 30 -7.77 3.60 -15.18
C THR A 30 -7.42 3.77 -13.71
N MET A 31 -6.90 4.93 -13.30
CA MET A 31 -6.63 5.22 -11.88
C MET A 31 -7.92 5.38 -11.05
N SER A 32 -8.94 6.01 -11.63
CA SER A 32 -10.25 6.10 -10.97
C SER A 32 -10.87 4.72 -10.75
N ASP A 33 -10.80 3.82 -11.74
CA ASP A 33 -11.32 2.46 -11.61
C ASP A 33 -10.52 1.66 -10.57
N LEU A 34 -9.19 1.71 -10.62
CA LEU A 34 -8.32 1.07 -9.62
C LEU A 34 -8.66 1.54 -8.19
N SER A 35 -8.82 2.84 -8.00
CA SER A 35 -9.20 3.42 -6.71
C SER A 35 -10.57 2.93 -6.23
N CYS A 36 -11.53 2.79 -7.15
CA CYS A 36 -12.85 2.22 -6.82
C CYS A 36 -12.75 0.77 -6.36
N GLN A 37 -12.00 -0.06 -7.09
CA GLN A 37 -11.83 -1.47 -6.74
C GLN A 37 -11.08 -1.65 -5.42
N LEU A 38 -10.03 -0.86 -5.18
CA LEU A 38 -9.32 -0.83 -3.90
C LEU A 38 -10.26 -0.40 -2.75
N ASN A 39 -11.04 0.66 -2.92
CA ASN A 39 -12.00 1.10 -1.91
C ASN A 39 -13.07 0.05 -1.61
N ALA A 40 -13.55 -0.68 -2.62
CA ALA A 40 -14.48 -1.78 -2.43
C ALA A 40 -13.87 -2.92 -1.61
N LEU A 41 -12.60 -3.25 -1.85
CA LEU A 41 -11.85 -4.23 -1.04
C LEU A 41 -11.66 -3.72 0.40
N TYR A 42 -11.24 -2.47 0.56
CA TYR A 42 -11.02 -1.82 1.85
C TYR A 42 -12.28 -1.72 2.71
N ALA A 43 -13.45 -1.55 2.09
CA ALA A 43 -14.73 -1.49 2.79
C ALA A 43 -15.12 -2.81 3.49
N GLN A 44 -14.46 -3.92 3.15
CA GLN A 44 -14.65 -5.21 3.80
C GLN A 44 -13.94 -5.30 5.15
N VAL A 45 -12.93 -4.46 5.39
CA VAL A 45 -12.24 -4.39 6.69
C VAL A 45 -13.19 -3.73 7.71
N PRO A 46 -13.30 -4.24 8.95
CA PRO A 46 -14.10 -3.63 9.98
C PRO A 46 -13.66 -2.19 10.22
N ALA A 47 -14.59 -1.24 10.19
CA ALA A 47 -14.27 0.13 10.56
C ALA A 47 -13.81 0.19 12.02
N THR A 48 -12.88 1.11 12.27
CA THR A 48 -12.30 1.34 13.58
C THR A 48 -12.35 2.83 13.94
N ARG A 49 -12.37 3.11 15.24
CA ARG A 49 -12.12 4.43 15.81
C ARG A 49 -10.77 4.38 16.51
N CYS A 50 -9.86 5.25 16.08
CA CYS A 50 -8.53 5.43 16.66
C CYS A 50 -8.43 6.81 17.31
N ALA A 51 -7.68 6.92 18.40
CA ALA A 51 -7.36 8.20 19.02
C ALA A 51 -6.45 9.10 18.16
N GLY A 52 -5.87 8.57 17.07
CA GLY A 52 -5.05 9.33 16.13
C GLY A 52 -3.67 9.69 16.67
N SER A 53 -3.07 8.84 17.52
CA SER A 53 -1.78 9.17 18.16
C SER A 53 -0.57 9.11 17.22
N GLY A 54 -0.69 8.45 16.07
CA GLY A 54 0.41 8.28 15.11
C GLY A 54 1.44 7.22 15.49
N ASP A 55 1.30 6.54 16.65
CA ASP A 55 2.27 5.54 17.13
C ASP A 55 2.46 4.39 16.13
N CYS A 56 1.41 3.95 15.44
CA CYS A 56 1.50 2.89 14.42
C CYS A 56 2.32 3.30 13.17
N CYS A 57 2.72 4.58 13.09
CA CYS A 57 3.54 5.14 12.02
C CYS A 57 5.01 5.34 12.45
N VAL A 58 5.39 4.94 13.66
CA VAL A 58 6.77 5.02 14.17
C VAL A 58 7.14 3.65 14.75
N LEU A 59 8.18 3.04 14.20
CA LEU A 59 8.70 1.78 14.72
C LEU A 59 9.51 2.04 15.98
N THR A 60 9.24 1.23 17.01
CA THR A 60 10.14 1.07 18.15
C THR A 60 11.44 0.39 17.72
N ASP A 61 12.47 0.46 18.56
CA ASP A 61 13.73 -0.27 18.32
C ASP A 61 13.49 -1.77 18.20
N GLU A 62 12.64 -2.34 19.07
CA GLU A 62 12.30 -3.76 19.03
C GLU A 62 11.58 -4.15 17.73
N GLU A 63 10.61 -3.36 17.27
CA GLU A 63 9.94 -3.61 15.98
C GLU A 63 10.94 -3.51 14.81
N PHE A 64 11.80 -2.50 14.82
CA PHE A 64 12.82 -2.34 13.80
C PHE A 64 13.81 -3.52 13.78
N ASP A 65 14.27 -3.99 14.94
CA ASP A 65 15.20 -5.11 15.04
C ASP A 65 14.54 -6.45 14.70
N ASN A 66 13.23 -6.58 14.91
CA ASN A 66 12.41 -7.72 14.47
C ASN A 66 11.93 -7.60 13.01
N TYR A 67 12.61 -6.81 12.19
CA TYR A 67 12.37 -6.69 10.75
C TYR A 67 11.00 -6.11 10.35
N TYR A 68 10.29 -5.41 11.25
CA TYR A 68 9.09 -4.68 10.87
C TYR A 68 9.45 -3.49 9.97
N ALA A 69 8.51 -3.12 9.09
CA ALA A 69 8.67 -1.99 8.18
C ALA A 69 7.34 -1.25 8.03
N THR A 70 7.39 0.09 8.12
CA THR A 70 6.19 0.90 7.92
C THR A 70 5.67 0.71 6.50
N MET A 71 4.35 0.54 6.36
CA MET A 71 3.70 0.34 5.06
C MET A 71 4.20 -0.91 4.30
N PHE A 72 4.70 -1.95 4.97
CA PHE A 72 5.02 -3.23 4.33
C PHE A 72 4.09 -4.35 4.85
N PRO A 73 3.56 -5.23 3.98
CA PRO A 73 3.70 -5.21 2.52
C PRO A 73 2.83 -4.13 1.87
N LEU A 74 3.42 -3.37 0.94
CA LEU A 74 2.67 -2.50 0.03
C LEU A 74 2.54 -3.22 -1.31
N TYR A 75 1.32 -3.39 -1.80
CA TYR A 75 1.11 -3.97 -3.12
C TYR A 75 1.27 -2.91 -4.22
N ARG A 76 1.68 -3.34 -5.42
CA ARG A 76 1.90 -2.44 -6.56
C ARG A 76 0.67 -1.59 -6.89
N ALA A 77 -0.52 -2.17 -6.85
CA ALA A 77 -1.79 -1.46 -6.99
C ALA A 77 -1.99 -0.34 -5.97
N GLU A 78 -1.66 -0.61 -4.71
CA GLU A 78 -1.81 0.34 -3.62
C GLU A 78 -0.79 1.46 -3.73
N TYR A 79 0.46 1.12 -4.06
CA TYR A 79 1.50 2.10 -4.33
C TYR A 79 1.10 3.05 -5.45
N ALA A 80 0.59 2.53 -6.58
CA ALA A 80 0.15 3.36 -7.70
C ALA A 80 -0.99 4.31 -7.29
N ASN A 81 -1.96 3.83 -6.51
CA ASN A 81 -3.04 4.66 -6.00
C ASN A 81 -2.54 5.72 -5.00
N ILE A 82 -1.61 5.39 -4.11
CA ILE A 82 -1.02 6.37 -3.17
C ILE A 82 -0.19 7.40 -3.93
N ALA A 83 0.63 6.99 -4.89
CA ALA A 83 1.46 7.90 -5.68
C ALA A 83 0.61 8.88 -6.51
N ALA A 84 -0.48 8.40 -7.11
CA ALA A 84 -1.44 9.27 -7.81
C ALA A 84 -2.10 10.27 -6.86
N TYR A 85 -2.48 9.86 -5.65
CA TYR A 85 -3.00 10.76 -4.61
C TYR A 85 -1.96 11.80 -4.18
N VAL A 86 -0.70 11.39 -3.98
CA VAL A 86 0.41 12.30 -3.65
C VAL A 86 0.54 13.38 -4.72
N GLU A 87 0.59 12.98 -5.99
CA GLU A 87 0.75 13.89 -7.13
C GLU A 87 -0.45 14.84 -7.30
N ALA A 88 -1.66 14.42 -6.91
CA ALA A 88 -2.87 15.21 -7.07
C ALA A 88 -3.11 16.19 -5.91
N GLU A 89 -2.84 15.79 -4.67
CA GLU A 89 -3.28 16.50 -3.47
C GLU A 89 -2.18 17.33 -2.79
N PHE A 90 -0.91 17.03 -3.04
CA PHE A 90 0.22 17.73 -2.42
C PHE A 90 0.86 18.74 -3.38
N SER A 91 1.52 19.75 -2.82
CA SER A 91 2.33 20.69 -3.62
C SER A 91 3.43 19.94 -4.37
N SER A 92 3.87 20.44 -5.53
CA SER A 92 4.92 19.80 -6.32
C SER A 92 6.21 19.56 -5.54
N GLU A 93 6.56 20.48 -4.63
CA GLU A 93 7.69 20.34 -3.71
C GLU A 93 7.50 19.14 -2.78
N ARG A 94 6.38 19.08 -2.05
CA ARG A 94 6.10 18.00 -1.10
C ARG A 94 5.93 16.65 -1.77
N SER A 95 5.30 16.62 -2.94
CA SER A 95 5.22 15.42 -3.79
C SER A 95 6.61 14.93 -4.19
N GLY A 96 7.49 15.86 -4.60
CA GLY A 96 8.89 15.55 -4.91
C GLY A 96 9.63 14.93 -3.73
N GLU A 97 9.51 15.52 -2.54
CA GLU A 97 10.10 14.97 -1.31
C GLU A 97 9.63 13.54 -1.02
N LEU A 98 8.31 13.31 -1.01
CA LEU A 98 7.71 12.02 -0.69
C LEU A 98 8.10 10.92 -1.69
N LEU A 99 8.19 11.28 -2.98
CA LEU A 99 8.54 10.36 -4.07
C LEU A 99 10.04 10.14 -4.22
N ALA A 100 10.88 10.99 -3.60
CA ALA A 100 12.33 10.84 -3.59
C ALA A 100 12.85 9.88 -2.51
N ILE A 101 12.01 9.51 -1.53
CA ILE A 101 12.38 8.57 -0.47
C ILE A 101 12.60 7.19 -1.06
N THR A 102 13.81 6.65 -0.94
CA THR A 102 14.19 5.30 -1.40
C THR A 102 14.57 4.36 -0.26
N GLU A 103 14.45 4.79 1.00
CA GLU A 103 14.69 3.91 2.15
C GLU A 103 13.57 2.85 2.25
N GLU A 104 13.92 1.56 2.29
CA GLU A 104 12.91 0.50 2.35
C GLU A 104 12.22 0.38 3.71
N ARG A 105 12.95 0.68 4.78
CA ARG A 105 12.53 0.47 6.16
C ARG A 105 12.73 1.73 6.99
N PRO A 106 12.11 2.87 6.63
CA PRO A 106 12.22 4.06 7.45
C PRO A 106 11.62 3.78 8.83
N ARG A 107 12.32 4.22 9.88
CA ARG A 107 11.83 4.10 11.27
C ARG A 107 10.54 4.88 11.50
N ARG A 108 10.32 5.95 10.72
CA ARG A 108 9.12 6.79 10.77
C ARG A 108 8.48 6.82 9.39
N CYS A 109 7.17 6.57 9.34
CA CYS A 109 6.39 6.65 8.12
C CYS A 109 6.52 8.04 7.48
N PRO A 110 6.86 8.13 6.18
CA PRO A 110 6.98 9.41 5.46
C PRO A 110 5.73 10.29 5.49
N PHE A 111 4.56 9.66 5.64
CA PHE A 111 3.25 10.30 5.63
C PHE A 111 2.73 10.68 7.03
N LEU A 112 3.54 10.49 8.08
CA LEU A 112 3.20 11.00 9.41
C LEU A 112 3.42 12.52 9.44
N GLY A 113 2.32 13.25 9.52
CA GLY A 113 2.28 14.70 9.63
C GLY A 113 2.82 15.22 10.96
N PRO A 114 3.02 16.55 11.06
CA PRO A 114 3.48 17.20 12.29
C PRO A 114 2.42 17.14 13.42
N ASP A 115 1.15 16.95 13.08
CA ASP A 115 0.02 16.81 13.99
C ASP A 115 -0.24 15.36 14.42
N HIS A 116 0.70 14.44 14.12
CA HIS A 116 0.56 12.99 14.30
C HIS A 116 -0.53 12.35 13.41
N GLY A 117 -1.09 13.10 12.46
CA GLY A 117 -2.04 12.60 11.47
C GLY A 117 -1.36 11.89 10.30
N CYS A 118 -2.03 10.90 9.72
CA CYS A 118 -1.58 10.30 8.46
C CYS A 118 -2.05 11.16 7.28
N THR A 119 -1.13 11.74 6.53
CA THR A 119 -1.46 12.66 5.42
C THR A 119 -2.06 11.96 4.19
N ILE A 120 -1.97 10.63 4.12
CA ILE A 120 -2.60 9.81 3.08
C ILE A 120 -3.75 8.95 3.62
N TYR A 121 -4.34 9.35 4.77
CA TYR A 121 -5.37 8.56 5.44
C TYR A 121 -6.47 8.01 4.50
N PRO A 122 -7.00 8.77 3.51
CA PRO A 122 -8.02 8.27 2.60
C PRO A 122 -7.56 7.09 1.72
N VAL A 123 -6.29 7.07 1.32
CA VAL A 123 -5.71 6.08 0.40
C VAL A 123 -4.70 5.14 1.06
N ARG A 124 -4.69 5.09 2.41
CA ARG A 124 -3.80 4.20 3.17
C ARG A 124 -3.89 2.74 2.68
N PRO A 125 -2.79 1.99 2.68
CA PRO A 125 -2.76 0.62 2.17
C PRO A 125 -3.44 -0.36 3.14
N MET A 126 -3.68 -1.58 2.66
CA MET A 126 -4.37 -2.65 3.39
C MET A 126 -3.74 -2.91 4.73
N ILE A 127 -2.40 -3.02 4.80
CA ILE A 127 -1.69 -3.26 6.07
C ILE A 127 -2.01 -2.21 7.15
N CYS A 128 -2.17 -0.94 6.75
CA CYS A 128 -2.56 0.13 7.66
C CYS A 128 -4.05 0.11 8.02
N ARG A 129 -4.90 -0.51 7.19
CA ARG A 129 -6.34 -0.64 7.44
C ARG A 129 -6.66 -1.81 8.36
N THR A 130 -5.90 -2.90 8.26
CA THR A 130 -6.08 -4.07 9.12
C THR A 130 -5.48 -3.88 10.52
N TYR A 131 -4.58 -2.90 10.70
CA TYR A 131 -4.01 -2.57 12.00
C TYR A 131 -5.11 -2.18 13.02
N GLY A 132 -5.18 -2.91 14.13
CA GLY A 132 -6.21 -2.74 15.15
C GLY A 132 -7.63 -3.13 14.73
N ALA A 133 -7.82 -3.75 13.56
CA ALA A 133 -9.13 -4.22 13.10
C ALA A 133 -9.63 -5.44 13.89
N MET A 134 -8.75 -6.08 14.66
CA MET A 134 -9.07 -7.10 15.64
C MET A 134 -8.41 -6.77 16.99
N ASN A 135 -9.14 -7.04 18.07
CA ASN A 135 -8.61 -7.03 19.44
C ASN A 135 -8.34 -8.47 19.92
N PRO A 136 -7.58 -8.65 21.04
CA PRO A 136 -7.21 -9.99 21.52
C PRO A 136 -8.41 -10.93 21.75
N VAL A 137 -9.55 -10.40 22.21
CA VAL A 137 -10.77 -11.19 22.45
C VAL A 137 -11.40 -11.66 21.15
N SER A 138 -11.53 -10.78 20.16
CA SER A 138 -12.04 -11.17 18.83
C SER A 138 -11.08 -12.11 18.11
N LEU A 139 -9.78 -11.92 18.26
CA LEU A 139 -8.75 -12.77 17.65
C LEU A 139 -8.85 -14.20 18.18
N ALA A 140 -8.83 -14.36 19.51
CA ALA A 140 -8.95 -15.68 20.14
C ALA A 140 -10.26 -16.38 19.75
N ARG A 141 -11.37 -15.64 19.73
CA ARG A 141 -12.68 -16.16 19.34
C ARG A 141 -12.72 -16.67 17.91
N GLU A 142 -12.23 -15.89 16.95
CA GLU A 142 -12.25 -16.29 15.55
C GLU A 142 -11.20 -17.38 15.27
N ALA A 143 -10.07 -17.43 15.98
CA ALA A 143 -9.15 -18.55 15.92
C ALA A 143 -9.86 -19.86 16.32
N LEU A 144 -10.47 -19.91 17.51
CA LEU A 144 -11.22 -21.07 18.00
C LEU A 144 -12.36 -21.48 17.06
N ARG A 145 -13.09 -20.51 16.51
CA ARG A 145 -14.18 -20.79 15.57
C ARG A 145 -13.70 -21.49 14.30
N ASN A 146 -12.50 -21.15 13.81
CA ASN A 146 -11.95 -21.70 12.58
C ASN A 146 -11.04 -22.92 12.81
N GLU A 147 -10.78 -23.30 14.07
CA GLU A 147 -10.12 -24.56 14.39
C GLU A 147 -10.92 -25.76 13.82
N GLY A 148 -10.21 -26.72 13.24
CA GLY A 148 -10.80 -27.88 12.56
C GLY A 148 -11.43 -27.59 11.19
N GLN A 149 -11.75 -26.34 10.87
CA GLN A 149 -12.26 -25.93 9.55
C GLN A 149 -11.13 -25.56 8.58
N ARG A 150 -9.97 -25.14 9.11
CA ARG A 150 -8.80 -24.72 8.36
C ARG A 150 -7.53 -25.41 8.86
N PRO A 151 -6.49 -25.56 8.01
CA PRO A 151 -5.20 -26.04 8.43
C PRO A 151 -4.66 -25.29 9.66
N ALA A 152 -4.22 -26.02 10.68
CA ALA A 152 -3.75 -25.42 11.94
C ALA A 152 -2.59 -24.43 11.74
N VAL A 153 -1.77 -24.61 10.69
CA VAL A 153 -0.71 -23.66 10.34
C VAL A 153 -1.26 -22.28 9.98
N GLN A 154 -2.36 -22.21 9.20
CA GLN A 154 -2.99 -20.95 8.82
C GLN A 154 -3.56 -20.22 10.03
N ILE A 155 -4.18 -20.96 10.96
CA ILE A 155 -4.70 -20.38 12.21
C ILE A 155 -3.56 -19.83 13.08
N ARG A 156 -2.44 -20.54 13.20
CA ARG A 156 -1.26 -20.05 13.94
C ARG A 156 -0.65 -18.81 13.30
N GLU A 157 -0.53 -18.78 11.98
CA GLU A 157 -0.01 -17.63 11.24
C GLU A 157 -0.92 -16.41 11.40
N PHE A 158 -2.23 -16.61 11.29
CA PHE A 158 -3.25 -15.59 11.57
C PHE A 158 -3.11 -15.03 13.00
N VAL A 159 -3.07 -15.89 14.01
CA VAL A 159 -2.93 -15.45 15.42
C VAL A 159 -1.63 -14.69 15.63
N ARG A 160 -0.51 -15.18 15.09
CA ARG A 160 0.80 -14.51 15.21
C ARG A 160 0.77 -13.12 14.57
N ARG A 161 0.29 -13.03 13.33
CA ARG A 161 0.24 -11.76 12.56
C ARG A 161 -0.69 -10.75 13.22
N GLU A 162 -1.94 -11.13 13.47
CA GLU A 162 -2.93 -10.22 14.02
C GLU A 162 -2.68 -9.89 15.49
N GLY A 163 -2.02 -10.77 16.24
CA GLY A 163 -1.55 -10.50 17.59
C GLY A 163 -0.56 -9.34 17.65
N GLY A 164 0.35 -9.24 16.67
CA GLY A 164 1.28 -8.12 16.53
C GLY A 164 0.65 -6.83 16.00
N MET A 165 -0.56 -6.89 15.43
CA MET A 165 -1.30 -5.73 14.93
C MET A 165 -2.43 -5.28 15.85
N ALA A 166 -2.63 -5.92 16.99
CA ALA A 166 -3.61 -5.53 17.97
C ALA A 166 -3.18 -4.22 18.66
N CYS A 167 -4.07 -3.24 18.69
CA CYS A 167 -3.81 -1.95 19.34
C CYS A 167 -4.83 -1.68 20.45
N PRO A 168 -4.42 -1.51 21.72
CA PRO A 168 -5.35 -1.27 22.83
C PRO A 168 -6.05 0.10 22.73
N ARG A 169 -5.59 1.00 21.86
CA ARG A 169 -6.13 2.34 21.66
C ARG A 169 -7.13 2.41 20.49
N VAL A 170 -7.38 1.30 19.82
CA VAL A 170 -8.29 1.19 18.68
C VAL A 170 -9.54 0.43 19.10
N ALA A 171 -10.71 0.98 18.78
CA ALA A 171 -11.99 0.34 18.99
C ALA A 171 -12.63 -0.03 17.66
N VAL A 172 -13.00 -1.30 17.48
CA VAL A 172 -13.76 -1.76 16.31
C VAL A 172 -15.20 -1.24 16.41
N THR A 173 -15.66 -0.54 15.37
CA THR A 173 -17.01 0.05 15.32
C THR A 173 -17.99 -0.76 14.47
N GLU A 174 -17.50 -1.73 13.69
CA GLU A 174 -18.32 -2.66 12.89
C GLU A 174 -18.06 -4.12 13.28
N PRO A 175 -18.40 -4.54 14.52
CA PRO A 175 -18.12 -5.89 15.01
C PRO A 175 -18.72 -7.00 14.16
N GLN A 176 -19.82 -6.73 13.44
CA GLN A 176 -20.45 -7.66 12.52
C GLN A 176 -19.57 -8.08 11.34
N LYS A 177 -18.56 -7.26 10.95
CA LYS A 177 -17.63 -7.60 9.86
C LYS A 177 -16.47 -8.49 10.30
N VAL A 178 -16.20 -8.59 11.60
CA VAL A 178 -15.00 -9.24 12.16
C VAL A 178 -14.86 -10.70 11.73
N ALA A 179 -15.95 -11.48 11.74
CA ALA A 179 -15.88 -12.89 11.33
C ALA A 179 -15.55 -13.06 9.84
N ALA A 180 -16.08 -12.18 8.96
CA ALA A 180 -15.75 -12.19 7.54
C ALA A 180 -14.30 -11.74 7.30
N HIS A 181 -13.87 -10.71 8.02
CA HIS A 181 -12.50 -10.21 8.00
C HIS A 181 -11.48 -11.28 8.41
N ALA A 182 -11.73 -12.02 9.50
CA ALA A 182 -10.87 -13.11 9.94
C ALA A 182 -10.72 -14.20 8.86
N ARG A 183 -11.82 -14.57 8.18
CA ARG A 183 -11.76 -15.51 7.05
C ARG A 183 -10.92 -14.96 5.90
N MET A 184 -11.10 -13.69 5.53
CA MET A 184 -10.27 -13.06 4.49
C MET A 184 -8.78 -13.08 4.82
N LEU A 185 -8.40 -12.94 6.10
CA LEU A 185 -7.01 -13.03 6.54
C LEU A 185 -6.49 -14.47 6.52
N ILE A 186 -7.21 -15.40 7.16
CA ILE A 186 -6.84 -16.83 7.23
C ILE A 186 -6.70 -17.42 5.83
N ASP A 187 -7.59 -17.03 4.92
CA ASP A 187 -7.65 -17.59 3.58
C ASP A 187 -6.69 -16.88 2.62
N GLY A 188 -6.01 -15.80 3.02
CA GLY A 188 -5.23 -14.95 2.10
C GLY A 188 -6.09 -14.26 1.03
N GLY A 189 -7.36 -13.99 1.34
CA GLY A 189 -8.32 -13.36 0.43
C GLY A 189 -7.94 -11.93 0.05
N TYR A 190 -7.47 -11.12 1.02
CA TYR A 190 -7.01 -9.76 0.71
C TYR A 190 -5.78 -9.78 -0.21
N ASP A 191 -4.83 -10.66 0.08
CA ASP A 191 -3.59 -10.76 -0.68
C ASP A 191 -3.85 -11.17 -2.13
N ARG A 192 -4.76 -12.13 -2.38
CA ARG A 192 -5.18 -12.52 -3.74
C ARG A 192 -5.86 -11.39 -4.50
N GLU A 193 -6.74 -10.62 -3.84
CA GLU A 193 -7.39 -9.49 -4.50
C GLU A 193 -6.39 -8.38 -4.82
N LEU A 194 -5.46 -8.08 -3.92
CA LEU A 194 -4.40 -7.10 -4.16
C LEU A 194 -3.44 -7.55 -5.26
N GLU A 195 -3.16 -8.85 -5.35
CA GLU A 195 -2.41 -9.45 -6.45
C GLU A 195 -3.12 -9.27 -7.79
N ARG A 196 -4.41 -9.66 -7.85
CA ARG A 196 -5.25 -9.49 -9.04
C ARG A 196 -5.30 -8.03 -9.48
N LEU A 197 -5.51 -7.10 -8.55
CA LEU A 197 -5.52 -5.66 -8.84
C LEU A 197 -4.16 -5.14 -9.32
N SER A 198 -3.07 -5.81 -8.95
CA SER A 198 -1.72 -5.43 -9.35
C SER A 198 -1.35 -5.92 -10.75
N GLU A 199 -1.97 -6.97 -11.31
CA GLU A 199 -1.58 -7.62 -12.57
C GLU A 199 -1.44 -6.65 -13.76
N GLY A 200 -2.31 -5.63 -13.84
CA GLY A 200 -2.32 -4.63 -14.90
C GLY A 200 -1.63 -3.30 -14.57
N VAL A 201 -1.04 -3.16 -13.38
CA VAL A 201 -0.45 -1.89 -12.93
C VAL A 201 0.99 -1.78 -13.40
N GLU A 202 1.25 -0.82 -14.28
CA GLU A 202 2.60 -0.45 -14.73
C GLU A 202 3.11 0.74 -13.91
N LEU A 203 4.29 0.59 -13.31
CA LEU A 203 4.89 1.66 -12.49
C LEU A 203 5.63 2.70 -13.32
N ALA A 204 6.31 2.25 -14.37
CA ALA A 204 7.08 3.08 -15.27
C ALA A 204 7.23 2.39 -16.63
N ALA A 205 7.43 3.18 -17.67
CA ALA A 205 7.63 2.71 -19.03
C ALA A 205 9.02 3.06 -19.58
N GLY A 206 9.29 2.64 -20.82
CA GLY A 206 10.46 3.08 -21.57
C GLY A 206 11.78 2.64 -20.94
N GLU A 207 12.68 3.59 -20.74
CA GLU A 207 14.05 3.31 -20.28
C GLU A 207 14.10 2.68 -18.89
N ARG A 208 13.26 3.13 -17.95
CA ARG A 208 13.19 2.57 -16.59
C ARG A 208 12.90 1.08 -16.61
N GLN A 209 11.90 0.68 -17.41
CA GLN A 209 11.53 -0.73 -17.54
C GLN A 209 12.65 -1.56 -18.18
N LYS A 210 13.36 -1.01 -19.17
CA LYS A 210 14.52 -1.67 -19.80
C LYS A 210 15.66 -1.86 -18.80
N LEU A 211 15.99 -0.82 -18.02
CA LEU A 211 17.05 -0.86 -17.00
C LEU A 211 16.71 -1.86 -15.90
N TYR A 212 15.49 -1.81 -15.36
CA TYR A 212 15.06 -2.76 -14.34
C TYR A 212 15.16 -4.21 -14.83
N ARG A 213 14.66 -4.52 -16.03
CA ARG A 213 14.76 -5.86 -16.63
C ARG A 213 16.21 -6.31 -16.79
N LYS A 214 17.07 -5.41 -17.28
CA LYS A 214 18.51 -5.70 -17.49
C LYS A 214 19.22 -5.98 -16.16
N LEU A 215 18.94 -5.20 -15.11
CA LEU A 215 19.67 -5.25 -13.85
C LEU A 215 19.16 -6.33 -12.88
N THR A 216 17.86 -6.64 -12.91
CA THR A 216 17.24 -7.61 -11.99
C THR A 216 16.95 -8.96 -12.62
N GLY A 217 16.94 -9.05 -13.96
CA GLY A 217 16.49 -10.23 -14.71
C GLY A 217 14.97 -10.46 -14.67
N LYS A 218 14.20 -9.64 -13.95
CA LYS A 218 12.76 -9.79 -13.79
C LYS A 218 12.01 -9.10 -14.92
N LYS A 219 11.03 -9.80 -15.52
CA LYS A 219 10.20 -9.24 -16.61
C LYS A 219 9.15 -8.25 -16.13
N ARG A 220 8.66 -8.45 -14.90
CA ARG A 220 7.61 -7.66 -14.23
C ARG A 220 8.19 -6.95 -13.02
N TRP A 221 7.61 -5.81 -12.69
CA TRP A 221 7.83 -5.13 -11.41
C TRP A 221 7.52 -6.06 -10.24
N PRO A 222 8.09 -5.80 -9.04
CA PRO A 222 7.68 -6.51 -7.83
C PRO A 222 6.18 -6.41 -7.64
N LEU A 223 5.57 -7.47 -7.12
CA LEU A 223 4.17 -7.49 -6.73
C LEU A 223 3.98 -6.68 -5.46
N ARG A 224 4.85 -6.88 -4.47
CA ARG A 224 4.85 -6.17 -3.19
C ARG A 224 6.25 -5.70 -2.83
N TRP A 225 6.33 -4.55 -2.18
CA TRP A 225 7.57 -3.99 -1.68
C TRP A 225 7.26 -2.95 -0.58
N SER A 226 8.20 -2.07 -0.30
CA SER A 226 8.00 -0.87 0.52
C SER A 226 7.72 0.36 -0.35
N TRP A 227 7.27 1.45 0.28
CA TRP A 227 7.16 2.76 -0.38
C TRP A 227 8.49 3.18 -1.03
N GLY A 228 9.59 3.07 -0.29
CA GLY A 228 10.93 3.42 -0.78
C GLY A 228 11.41 2.53 -1.92
N GLY A 229 11.16 1.22 -1.83
CA GLY A 229 11.47 0.29 -2.90
C GLY A 229 10.78 0.63 -4.21
N PHE A 230 9.46 0.87 -4.19
CA PHE A 230 8.75 1.28 -5.40
C PHE A 230 9.18 2.65 -5.91
N ASN A 231 9.45 3.63 -5.03
CA ASN A 231 10.02 4.91 -5.42
C ASN A 231 11.38 4.78 -6.12
N ALA A 232 12.23 3.86 -5.67
CA ALA A 232 13.53 3.62 -6.28
C ALA A 232 13.40 3.25 -7.76
N VAL A 233 12.37 2.49 -8.15
CA VAL A 233 12.15 2.08 -9.55
C VAL A 233 11.25 3.02 -10.36
N ARG A 234 10.26 3.67 -9.72
CA ARG A 234 9.33 4.59 -10.39
C ARG A 234 9.88 6.01 -10.51
N SER A 235 10.31 6.58 -9.38
CA SER A 235 10.43 8.03 -9.20
C SER A 235 11.86 8.52 -9.14
N ALA A 236 12.82 7.69 -8.70
CA ALA A 236 14.23 8.10 -8.62
C ALA A 236 14.76 8.64 -9.96
N PRO A 237 15.70 9.61 -9.98
CA PRO A 237 16.29 10.09 -11.23
C PRO A 237 16.86 8.95 -12.09
N LEU A 238 16.78 9.06 -13.42
CA LEU A 238 17.26 8.00 -14.32
C LEU A 238 18.76 7.73 -14.15
N ASP A 239 19.57 8.77 -13.95
CA ASP A 239 21.01 8.63 -13.73
C ASP A 239 21.29 7.85 -12.43
N TRP A 240 20.59 8.20 -11.35
CA TRP A 240 20.64 7.45 -10.09
C TRP A 240 20.27 5.97 -10.29
N LEU A 241 19.21 5.70 -11.06
CA LEU A 241 18.76 4.33 -11.35
C LEU A 241 19.84 3.53 -12.10
N ARG A 242 20.52 4.15 -13.08
CA ARG A 242 21.61 3.49 -13.84
C ARG A 242 22.80 3.16 -12.95
N GLU A 243 23.15 4.05 -12.03
CA GLU A 243 24.34 3.93 -11.18
C GLU A 243 24.11 3.01 -9.96
N HIS A 244 22.93 3.06 -9.35
CA HIS A 244 22.72 2.48 -8.02
C HIS A 244 21.76 1.30 -7.99
N LEU A 245 20.87 1.11 -8.97
CA LEU A 245 19.79 0.09 -8.87
C LEU A 245 20.32 -1.32 -8.67
N ALA A 246 21.44 -1.69 -9.30
CA ALA A 246 22.00 -3.03 -9.17
C ALA A 246 22.43 -3.34 -7.72
N SER A 247 23.15 -2.40 -7.08
CA SER A 247 23.56 -2.56 -5.69
C SER A 247 22.36 -2.43 -4.74
N TYR A 248 21.40 -1.56 -5.06
CA TYR A 248 20.20 -1.39 -4.27
C TYR A 248 19.37 -2.68 -4.26
N TRP A 249 19.08 -3.23 -5.45
CA TRP A 249 18.32 -4.47 -5.62
C TRP A 249 18.99 -5.67 -4.93
N LYS A 250 20.32 -5.78 -4.99
CA LYS A 250 21.06 -6.84 -4.29
C LYS A 250 20.89 -6.80 -2.76
N LYS A 251 20.64 -5.62 -2.20
CA LYS A 251 20.45 -5.40 -0.75
C LYS A 251 18.97 -5.34 -0.35
N SER A 252 18.05 -5.33 -1.31
CA SER A 252 16.61 -5.30 -1.05
C SER A 252 16.19 -6.61 -0.39
N GLU A 253 15.68 -6.53 0.83
CA GLU A 253 15.17 -7.67 1.58
C GLU A 253 13.65 -7.78 1.48
N LEU A 254 12.95 -6.70 1.12
CA LEU A 254 11.48 -6.64 1.17
C LEU A 254 10.79 -6.91 -0.17
N ALA A 255 11.49 -6.81 -1.30
CA ALA A 255 10.88 -7.05 -2.61
C ALA A 255 10.31 -8.48 -2.72
N ASP A 256 8.99 -8.58 -2.85
CA ASP A 256 8.21 -9.82 -2.90
C ASP A 256 8.36 -10.78 -1.68
N ALA A 257 8.97 -10.30 -0.59
CA ALA A 257 9.22 -11.10 0.61
C ALA A 257 7.92 -11.62 1.26
N SER A 258 7.95 -12.89 1.67
CA SER A 258 6.85 -13.70 2.23
C SER A 258 6.20 -13.10 3.46
#